data_AF-A0A523LFE1-F1
#
_entry.id   AF-A0A523LFE1-F1
#
_cell.length_a   1.000
_cell.length_b   1.000
_cell.length_c   1.000
_cell.angle_alpha   90.00
_cell.angle_beta   90.00
_cell.angle_gamma   90.00
#
_symmetry.space_group_name_H-M   'P 1'
#
loop_
_entity.id
_entity.type
_entity.pdbx_description
1 polymer ?
#
loop_
_entity_poly.entity_id
_entity_poly.type
_entity_poly.pdbx_seq_one_letter_code
_entity_poly.pdbx_strand_id
1 'polypeptide(L)' 'MNNSDNEESSYHVEQCDNVFPVVSPSGMTIMKCRDRHSADHYALLLTEAYRLGYRAGFRAGKHSG' A
#
# COMPACT_ATOMS: atom_id res chain seq x y z
N MET A 1 26.59 -8.63 1.18
CA MET A 1 25.70 -7.57 0.66
C MET A 1 24.34 -8.19 0.36
N ASN A 2 23.35 -8.00 1.24
CA ASN A 2 21.97 -8.40 0.92
C ASN A 2 21.23 -7.18 0.40
N ASN A 3 21.13 -7.10 -0.92
CA ASN A 3 20.35 -6.10 -1.62
C ASN A 3 18.88 -6.53 -1.59
N SER A 4 18.19 -6.31 -0.46
CA SER A 4 16.73 -6.41 -0.36
C SER A 4 16.06 -5.10 -0.77
N ASP A 5 16.61 -4.45 -1.79
CA ASP A 5 15.97 -3.33 -2.43
C ASP A 5 14.69 -3.83 -3.09
N ASN A 6 13.57 -3.24 -2.69
CA ASN A 6 12.45 -2.95 -3.57
C ASN A 6 11.36 -4.03 -3.74
N GLU A 7 10.95 -4.70 -2.67
CA GLU A 7 9.51 -4.99 -2.56
C GLU A 7 8.85 -3.65 -2.22
N GLU A 8 8.40 -2.97 -3.27
CA GLU A 8 7.66 -1.73 -3.18
C GLU A 8 6.42 -1.96 -2.30
N SER A 9 6.62 -1.65 -1.01
CA SER A 9 5.71 -1.77 0.10
C SER A 9 4.35 -1.17 -0.29
N SER A 10 3.44 -2.01 -0.76
CA SER A 10 2.12 -1.65 -1.30
C SER A 10 1.02 -2.23 -0.42
N TYR A 11 -0.17 -1.65 -0.51
CA TYR A 11 -1.33 -2.19 0.17
C TYR A 11 -1.78 -3.47 -0.53
N HIS A 12 -2.08 -4.51 0.22
CA HIS A 12 -2.53 -5.80 -0.32
C HIS A 12 -3.79 -6.29 0.38
N VAL A 13 -4.44 -7.28 -0.22
CA VAL A 13 -5.65 -7.91 0.32
C VAL A 13 -5.32 -9.29 0.85
N GLU A 14 -5.71 -9.55 2.08
CA GLU A 14 -5.68 -10.89 2.67
C GLU A 14 -7.08 -11.51 2.67
N GLN A 15 -7.13 -12.83 2.84
CA GLN A 15 -8.40 -13.54 3.05
C GLN A 15 -8.42 -14.07 4.48
N CYS A 16 -9.35 -13.57 5.28
CA CYS A 16 -9.58 -14.06 6.64
C CYS A 16 -11.05 -14.39 6.81
N ASP A 17 -11.34 -15.67 7.03
CA ASP A 17 -12.69 -16.21 7.20
C ASP A 17 -13.63 -15.81 6.05
N ASN A 18 -14.48 -14.80 6.29
CA ASN A 18 -15.52 -14.29 5.41
C ASN A 18 -15.35 -12.79 5.09
N VAL A 19 -14.17 -12.23 5.36
CA VAL A 19 -13.84 -10.84 5.06
C VAL A 19 -12.53 -10.75 4.31
N PHE A 20 -12.34 -9.61 3.65
CA PHE A 20 -11.16 -9.29 2.87
C PHE A 20 -10.50 -8.06 3.47
N PRO A 21 -9.55 -8.22 4.42
CA PRO A 21 -8.80 -7.12 4.99
C PRO A 21 -7.86 -6.50 3.95
N VAL A 22 -7.85 -5.17 3.88
CA VAL A 22 -6.82 -4.41 3.18
C VAL A 22 -5.73 -4.07 4.20
N VAL A 23 -4.52 -4.53 3.94
CA VAL A 23 -3.38 -4.48 4.85
C VAL A 23 -2.35 -3.51 4.31
N SER A 24 -1.79 -2.68 5.19
CA SER A 24 -0.71 -1.77 4.86
C SER A 24 0.62 -2.51 4.72
N PRO A 25 1.64 -1.88 4.15
CA PRO A 25 2.96 -2.50 4.08
C PRO A 25 3.60 -2.77 5.45
N SER A 26 3.16 -2.06 6.49
CA SER A 26 3.59 -2.30 7.87
C SER A 26 2.84 -3.44 8.56
N GLY A 27 1.99 -4.18 7.83
CA GLY A 27 1.17 -5.27 8.36
C GLY A 27 -0.08 -4.81 9.12
N MET A 28 -0.45 -3.53 9.04
CA MET A 28 -1.63 -3.00 9.74
C MET A 28 -2.87 -3.13 8.86
N THR A 29 -3.93 -3.73 9.36
CA THR A 29 -5.23 -3.70 8.68
C THR A 29 -5.80 -2.29 8.68
N ILE A 30 -6.01 -1.72 7.50
CA ILE A 30 -6.61 -0.39 7.33
C ILE A 30 -8.13 -0.48 7.34
N MET A 31 -8.67 -1.49 6.65
CA MET A 31 -10.11 -1.71 6.55
C MET A 31 -10.40 -3.17 6.22
N LYS A 32 -11.67 -3.57 6.38
CA LYS A 32 -12.16 -4.90 6.01
C LYS A 32 -13.35 -4.76 5.06
N CYS A 33 -13.31 -5.46 3.94
CA CYS A 33 -14.41 -5.52 2.99
C CYS A 33 -15.16 -6.85 3.11
N ARG A 34 -16.43 -6.87 2.67
CA ARG A 34 -17.24 -8.09 2.61
C ARG A 34 -16.98 -8.90 1.35
N ASP A 35 -16.56 -8.24 0.27
CA ASP A 35 -16.23 -8.84 -1.01
C ASP A 35 -14.79 -8.53 -1.42
N ARG A 36 -14.21 -9.47 -2.16
CA ARG A 36 -12.81 -9.40 -2.60
C ARG A 36 -12.59 -8.26 -3.58
N HIS A 37 -13.55 -8.03 -4.47
CA HIS A 37 -13.43 -7.04 -5.54
C HIS A 37 -13.27 -5.62 -4.98
N SER A 38 -14.08 -5.24 -4.01
CA SER A 38 -13.97 -3.95 -3.32
C SER A 38 -12.63 -3.83 -2.59
N ALA A 39 -12.18 -4.88 -1.91
CA ALA A 39 -10.88 -4.87 -1.22
C ALA A 39 -9.72 -4.65 -2.20
N ASP A 40 -9.71 -5.35 -3.33
CA ASP A 40 -8.66 -5.20 -4.34
C ASP A 40 -8.69 -3.78 -4.93
N HIS A 41 -9.88 -3.23 -5.18
CA HIS A 41 -10.02 -1.86 -5.66
C HIS A 41 -9.45 -0.83 -4.65
N TYR A 42 -9.75 -0.98 -3.36
CA TYR A 42 -9.19 -0.12 -2.33
C TYR A 42 -7.68 -0.26 -2.18
N ALA A 43 -7.15 -1.49 -2.24
CA ALA A 43 -5.71 -1.73 -2.17
C ALA A 43 -4.96 -1.02 -3.32
N LEU A 44 -5.51 -1.04 -4.53
CA LEU A 44 -4.97 -0.32 -5.68
C LEU A 44 -4.98 1.20 -5.46
N LEU A 45 -6.12 1.78 -5.07
CA LEU A 45 -6.24 3.22 -4.82
C LEU A 45 -5.27 3.71 -3.74
N LEU A 46 -5.16 2.97 -2.63
CA LEU A 46 -4.25 3.30 -1.54
C LEU A 46 -2.78 3.20 -1.96
N THR A 47 -2.45 2.20 -2.77
CA THR A 47 -1.10 2.03 -3.33
C THR A 47 -0.73 3.17 -4.28
N GLU A 48 -1.65 3.58 -5.16
CA GLU A 48 -1.45 4.72 -6.05
C GLU A 48 -1.28 6.02 -5.27
N ALA A 49 -2.15 6.29 -4.29
CA ALA A 49 -2.06 7.45 -3.43
C ALA A 49 -0.72 7.50 -2.66
N TYR A 50 -0.28 6.36 -2.13
CA TYR A 50 1.00 6.24 -1.44
C TYR A 50 2.19 6.54 -2.37
N ARG A 51 2.20 5.95 -3.57
CA ARG A 51 3.25 6.20 -4.58
C ARG A 51 3.29 7.67 -5.00
N LEU A 52 2.13 8.31 -5.19
CA LEU A 52 2.05 9.73 -5.54
C LEU A 52 2.58 10.62 -4.40
N GLY A 53 2.19 10.35 -3.16
CA GLY A 53 2.69 11.06 -1.98
C GLY A 53 4.20 10.90 -1.79
N TYR A 54 4.71 9.67 -1.91
CA TYR A 54 6.14 9.38 -1.84
C TYR A 54 6.94 10.12 -2.91
N ARG A 55 6.47 10.09 -4.16
CA ARG A 55 7.10 10.82 -5.28
C ARG A 55 7.10 12.34 -5.05
N ALA A 56 6.02 12.89 -4.51
CA ALA A 56 5.93 14.31 -4.19
C ALA A 56 6.93 14.71 -3.09
N GLY A 57 7.01 13.94 -2.00
CA GLY A 57 7.96 14.18 -0.91
C GLY A 57 9.42 14.07 -1.36
N PHE A 58 9.75 13.06 -2.18
CA PHE A 58 11.10 12.89 -2.72
C PHE A 58 11.51 14.03 -3.66
N ARG A 59 10.58 14.52 -4.48
CA ARG A 59 10.82 15.69 -5.36
C ARG A 59 11.04 16.98 -4.57
N ALA A 60 10.27 17.20 -3.50
CA ALA A 60 10.44 18.36 -2.63
C ALA A 60 11.81 18.35 -1.91
N GLY A 61 12.26 17.18 -1.45
CA GLY A 61 13.57 17.03 -0.81
C GLY A 61 14.76 17.29 -1.74
N LYS A 62 14.63 17.01 -3.04
CA LYS A 62 15.70 17.26 -4.05
C LYS A 62 15.82 18.71 -4.51
N HIS A 63 14.81 19.56 -4.26
CA HIS A 63 14.85 20.99 -4.60
C HIS A 63 15.28 21.88 -3.41
N SER A 64 15.66 21.27 -2.28
CA SER A 64 16.08 21.98 -1.07
C SER A 64 17.60 21.90 -0.81
N GLY A 65 18.40 21.60 -1.84
CA GLY A 65 19.86 21.54 -1.78
C GLY A 65 20.51 22.65 -2.59
#